data_AF-A0A7S0MJV4-F1
#
_entry.id   AF-A0A7S0MJV4-F1
#
_cell.length_a   1.000
_cell.length_b   1.000
_cell.length_c   1.000
_cell.angle_alpha   90.00
_cell.angle_beta   90.00
_cell.angle_gamma   90.00
#
_symmetry.space_group_name_H-M   'P 1'
#
loop_
_entity.id
_entity.type
_entity.pdbx_description
1 polymer ?
#
loop_
_entity_poly.entity_id
_entity_poly.type
_entity_poly.pdbx_seq_one_letter_code
_entity_poly.pdbx_strand_id
1 'polypeptide(L)'
;RIAFTHGKTMVVFNLPNTTSEVQALDGGIIASWKAKARSSFLMWVIAWLDCDDALSIYKVKPDVRQAITWTKDMWNEVSSNTIINCWNKIGILPPREVLVDEDVMSELSSLLLHFAAATEIETCTAEDLVNIPAER
;
A
#
# COMPACT_ATOMS: atom_id res chain seq x y z
N ARG A 1 12.49 -16.73 -10.92
CA ARG A 1 12.66 -16.63 -9.44
C ARG A 1 13.01 -18.02 -8.94
N ILE A 2 14.04 -18.17 -8.10
CA ILE A 2 14.34 -19.46 -7.46
C ILE A 2 13.48 -19.53 -6.20
N ALA A 3 12.69 -20.58 -6.06
CA ALA A 3 11.86 -20.81 -4.88
C ALA A 3 12.04 -22.24 -4.37
N PHE A 4 12.07 -22.40 -3.06
CA PHE A 4 12.14 -23.69 -2.40
C PHE A 4 10.98 -23.82 -1.43
N THR A 5 10.36 -25.00 -1.39
CA THR A 5 9.25 -25.28 -0.47
C THR A 5 9.72 -26.26 0.58
N HIS A 6 9.52 -25.91 1.85
CA HIS A 6 9.72 -26.82 2.97
C HIS A 6 8.42 -26.93 3.78
N GLY A 7 7.80 -28.11 3.75
CA GLY A 7 6.46 -28.30 4.32
C GLY A 7 5.42 -27.42 3.64
N LYS A 8 4.78 -26.52 4.40
CA LYS A 8 3.77 -25.56 3.91
C LYS A 8 4.31 -24.16 3.64
N THR A 9 5.62 -23.97 3.73
CA THR A 9 6.27 -22.66 3.58
C THR A 9 7.07 -22.63 2.29
N MET A 10 6.80 -21.62 1.45
CA MET A 10 7.58 -21.32 0.25
C MET A 10 8.54 -20.17 0.54
N VAL A 11 9.82 -20.38 0.27
CA VAL A 11 10.87 -19.36 0.35
C VAL A 11 11.21 -18.93 -1.06
N VAL A 12 11.11 -17.63 -1.33
CA VAL A 12 11.42 -17.04 -2.64
C VAL A 12 12.71 -16.25 -2.53
N PHE A 13 13.67 -16.55 -3.40
CA PHE A 13 14.92 -15.82 -3.47
C PHE A 13 14.81 -14.65 -4.44
N ASN A 14 15.16 -13.47 -3.92
CA ASN A 14 15.26 -12.25 -4.70
C ASN A 14 16.60 -12.20 -5.43
N LEU A 15 16.62 -11.52 -6.57
CA LEU A 15 17.88 -11.23 -7.26
C LEU A 15 18.69 -10.22 -6.41
N PRO A 16 20.02 -10.21 -6.53
CA PRO A 16 20.85 -9.21 -5.85
C PRO A 16 20.36 -7.78 -6.13
N ASN A 17 20.40 -6.91 -5.11
CA ASN A 17 20.04 -5.49 -5.22
C ASN A 17 18.60 -5.18 -5.65
N THR A 18 17.67 -6.13 -5.49
CA THR A 18 16.25 -5.91 -5.82
C THR A 18 15.37 -5.64 -4.60
N THR A 19 15.96 -5.56 -3.40
CA THR A 19 15.24 -5.44 -2.12
C THR A 19 14.14 -4.37 -2.14
N SER A 20 14.44 -3.15 -2.59
CA SER A 20 13.47 -2.04 -2.68
C SER A 20 12.32 -2.30 -3.66
N GLU A 21 12.58 -3.06 -4.71
CA GLU A 21 11.63 -3.33 -5.80
C GLU A 21 10.73 -4.52 -5.51
N VAL A 22 11.22 -5.49 -4.73
CA VAL A 22 10.52 -6.76 -4.53
C VAL A 22 10.16 -7.06 -3.07
N GLN A 23 10.53 -6.25 -2.09
CA GLN A 23 10.10 -6.47 -0.71
C GLN A 23 8.93 -5.56 -0.33
N ALA A 24 7.80 -6.16 0.06
CA ALA A 24 6.61 -5.41 0.49
C ALA A 24 6.87 -4.47 1.68
N LEU A 25 7.83 -4.82 2.55
CA LEU A 25 8.26 -3.96 3.64
C LEU A 25 8.79 -2.60 3.14
N ASP A 26 9.65 -2.63 2.12
CA ASP A 26 10.18 -1.44 1.45
C ASP A 26 9.19 -0.82 0.45
N GLY A 27 8.18 -1.58 0.02
CA GLY A 27 7.08 -1.12 -0.85
C GLY A 27 6.20 -0.01 -0.25
N GLY A 28 6.32 0.25 1.06
CA GLY A 28 5.64 1.35 1.74
C GLY A 28 5.23 1.06 3.18
N ILE A 29 5.29 -0.20 3.64
CA ILE A 29 4.90 -0.58 5.01
C ILE A 29 5.82 0.09 6.03
N ILE A 30 7.14 -0.01 5.85
CA ILE A 30 8.11 0.64 6.75
C ILE A 30 7.94 2.16 6.72
N ALA A 31 7.68 2.74 5.55
CA ALA A 31 7.47 4.18 5.42
C ALA A 31 6.21 4.64 6.17
N SER A 32 5.10 3.90 6.03
CA SER A 32 3.85 4.17 6.74
C SER A 32 4.04 4.07 8.26
N TRP A 33 4.69 3.00 8.72
CA TRP A 33 5.03 2.83 10.14
C TRP A 33 5.94 3.97 10.64
N LYS A 34 6.98 4.36 9.91
CA LYS A 34 7.89 5.48 10.28
C LYS A 34 7.18 6.83 10.34
N ALA A 35 6.20 7.07 9.47
CA ALA A 35 5.41 8.30 9.50
C ALA A 35 4.60 8.40 10.80
N LYS A 36 3.96 7.30 11.21
CA LYS A 36 3.29 7.18 12.51
C LYS A 36 4.28 7.34 13.66
N ALA A 37 5.46 6.72 13.53
CA ALA A 37 6.54 6.85 14.50
C ALA A 37 6.94 8.29 14.79
N ARG A 38 7.13 9.06 13.72
CA ARG A 38 7.47 10.47 13.81
C ARG A 38 6.33 11.28 14.42
N SER A 39 5.08 11.01 14.03
CA SER A 39 3.92 11.74 14.56
C SER A 39 3.78 11.58 16.07
N SER A 40 3.81 10.35 16.60
CA SER A 40 3.64 10.14 18.04
C SER A 40 4.82 10.68 18.85
N PHE A 41 6.04 10.60 18.32
CA PHE A 41 7.21 11.21 18.96
C PHE A 41 7.04 12.73 19.07
N LEU A 42 6.59 13.40 18.01
CA LEU A 42 6.36 14.85 18.03
C LEU A 42 5.26 15.23 19.02
N MET A 43 4.14 14.50 19.05
CA MET A 43 3.06 14.72 20.02
C MET A 43 3.55 14.57 21.46
N TRP A 44 4.38 13.56 21.72
CA TRP A 44 5.00 13.38 23.03
C TRP A 44 5.92 14.54 23.40
N VAL A 45 6.78 14.99 22.48
CA VAL A 45 7.66 16.16 22.71
C VAL A 45 6.84 17.41 23.00
N ILE A 46 5.77 17.66 22.27
CA ILE A 46 4.88 18.81 22.48
C ILE A 46 4.28 18.76 23.89
N ALA A 47 3.74 17.60 24.29
CA ALA A 47 3.16 17.43 25.63
C ALA A 47 4.18 17.67 26.76
N TRP A 48 5.46 17.38 26.52
CA TRP A 48 6.53 17.70 27.46
C TRP A 48 6.84 19.19 27.52
N LEU A 49 6.88 19.87 26.37
CA LEU A 49 7.10 21.32 26.31
C LEU A 49 5.98 22.10 27.00
N ASP A 50 4.73 21.67 26.82
CA ASP A 50 3.56 22.27 27.49
C ASP A 50 3.62 22.18 29.03
N CYS A 51 4.44 21.25 29.57
CA CYS A 51 4.61 21.06 31.01
C CYS A 51 5.83 21.80 31.58
N ASP A 52 6.84 22.11 30.77
CA ASP A 52 8.06 22.80 31.19
C ASP A 52 8.70 23.54 30.00
N ASP A 53 8.51 24.86 29.97
CA ASP A 53 9.03 25.75 28.93
C ASP A 53 10.57 25.81 28.86
N ALA A 54 11.28 25.38 29.92
CA ALA A 54 12.74 25.40 29.97
C ALA A 54 13.39 24.13 29.39
N LEU A 55 12.58 23.16 28.97
CA LEU A 55 13.04 21.83 28.62
C LEU A 55 13.53 21.77 27.16
N SER A 56 14.85 21.70 26.99
CA SER A 56 15.45 21.52 25.66
C SER A 56 15.03 20.18 25.03
N ILE A 57 14.54 20.21 23.79
CA ILE A 57 14.15 19.03 23.00
C ILE A 57 15.21 17.92 22.97
N TYR A 58 16.49 18.26 23.08
CA TYR A 58 17.61 17.30 23.07
C TYR A 58 17.71 16.45 24.35
N LYS A 59 17.03 16.87 25.42
CA LYS A 59 16.91 16.14 26.69
C LYS A 59 15.70 15.19 26.69
N VAL A 60 14.76 15.38 25.76
CA VAL A 60 13.53 14.59 25.63
C VAL A 60 13.86 13.32 24.83
N LYS A 61 14.37 12.31 25.54
CA LYS A 61 14.72 11.00 24.95
C LYS A 61 13.85 9.91 25.57
N PRO A 62 13.12 9.12 24.76
CA PRO A 62 12.39 7.98 25.28
C PRO A 62 13.37 6.92 25.77
N ASP A 63 13.03 6.26 26.87
CA ASP A 63 13.75 5.05 27.27
C ASP A 63 13.42 3.88 26.33
N VAL A 64 14.19 2.80 26.43
CA VAL A 64 14.04 1.62 25.56
C VAL A 64 12.66 0.97 25.72
N ARG A 65 12.10 0.96 26.94
CA ARG A 65 10.78 0.38 27.20
C ARG A 65 9.68 1.19 26.50
N GLN A 66 9.75 2.50 26.58
CA GLN A 66 8.83 3.42 25.91
C GLN A 66 8.91 3.26 24.40
N ALA A 67 10.13 3.18 23.85
CA ALA A 67 10.36 2.97 22.43
C ALA A 67 9.77 1.64 21.92
N ILE A 68 9.90 0.55 22.68
CA ILE A 68 9.32 -0.75 22.35
C ILE A 68 7.79 -0.69 22.37
N THR A 69 7.20 -0.09 23.41
CA THR A 69 5.75 0.07 23.53
C THR A 69 5.19 0.86 22.34
N TRP A 70 5.79 2.00 22.01
CA TRP A 70 5.39 2.79 20.84
C TRP A 70 5.53 2.02 19.53
N THR A 71 6.64 1.31 19.34
CA THR A 71 6.87 0.50 18.14
C THR A 71 5.72 -0.49 17.92
N LYS A 72 5.28 -1.15 19.00
CA LYS A 72 4.13 -2.07 18.98
C LYS A 72 2.83 -1.35 18.64
N ASP A 73 2.53 -0.23 19.30
CA ASP A 73 1.28 0.50 19.09
C ASP A 73 1.19 1.06 17.67
N MET A 74 2.28 1.62 17.16
CA MET A 74 2.39 2.13 15.79
C MET A 74 2.24 1.05 14.74
N TRP A 75 2.75 -0.16 15.01
CA TRP A 75 2.55 -1.29 14.11
C TRP A 75 1.06 -1.64 13.99
N ASN A 76 0.32 -1.59 15.10
CA ASN A 76 -1.13 -1.83 15.10
C ASN A 76 -1.92 -0.73 14.37
N GLU A 77 -1.36 0.47 14.23
CA GLU A 77 -1.95 1.56 13.43
C GLU A 77 -1.73 1.42 11.91
N VAL A 78 -0.78 0.58 11.48
CA VAL A 78 -0.58 0.34 10.04
C VAL A 78 -1.80 -0.42 9.51
N SER A 79 -2.55 0.22 8.62
CA SER A 79 -3.79 -0.38 8.11
C SER A 79 -3.53 -1.63 7.30
N SER A 80 -4.41 -2.63 7.42
CA SER A 80 -4.37 -3.83 6.58
C SER A 80 -4.42 -3.48 5.08
N ASN A 81 -5.13 -2.40 4.71
CA ASN A 81 -5.19 -1.93 3.33
C ASN A 81 -3.81 -1.42 2.83
N THR A 82 -3.06 -0.72 3.67
CA THR A 82 -1.68 -0.31 3.37
C THR A 82 -0.82 -1.54 3.10
N ILE A 83 -0.92 -2.58 3.94
CA ILE A 83 -0.17 -3.83 3.78
C ILE A 83 -0.55 -4.48 2.44
N ILE A 84 -1.84 -4.70 2.18
CA ILE A 84 -2.35 -5.30 0.95
C ILE A 84 -1.87 -4.53 -0.29
N ASN A 85 -2.01 -3.20 -0.30
CA ASN A 85 -1.58 -2.37 -1.42
C ASN A 85 -0.08 -2.44 -1.66
N CYS A 86 0.74 -2.49 -0.60
CA CYS A 86 2.19 -2.67 -0.73
C CYS A 86 2.54 -4.03 -1.34
N TRP A 87 1.86 -5.11 -0.93
CA TRP A 87 2.06 -6.43 -1.53
C TRP A 87 1.61 -6.49 -3.00
N ASN A 88 0.48 -5.86 -3.33
CA ASN A 88 -0.02 -5.79 -4.71
C ASN A 88 0.93 -5.01 -5.62
N LYS A 89 1.44 -3.86 -5.14
CA LYS A 89 2.41 -3.03 -5.86
C LYS A 89 3.67 -3.80 -6.27
N ILE A 90 4.13 -4.70 -5.40
CA ILE A 90 5.35 -5.48 -5.57
C ILE A 90 5.17 -6.67 -6.55
N GLY A 91 3.93 -7.09 -6.83
CA GLY A 91 3.64 -8.13 -7.82
C GLY A 91 4.26 -9.49 -7.50
N ILE A 92 4.49 -9.80 -6.22
CA ILE A 92 4.91 -11.13 -5.77
C ILE A 92 3.70 -12.06 -5.58
N LEU A 93 2.60 -11.50 -5.09
CA LEU A 93 1.38 -12.29 -4.93
C LEU A 93 0.81 -12.64 -6.30
N PRO A 94 0.19 -13.83 -6.45
CA PRO A 94 -0.58 -14.12 -7.65
C PRO A 94 -1.61 -13.00 -7.87
N PRO A 95 -1.98 -12.70 -9.14
CA PRO A 95 -3.05 -11.75 -9.42
C PRO A 95 -4.24 -12.10 -8.51
N ARG A 96 -4.70 -11.12 -7.73
CA ARG A 96 -5.93 -11.29 -6.98
C ARG A 96 -6.97 -11.66 -8.01
N GLU A 97 -7.58 -12.83 -7.90
CA GLU A 97 -8.85 -13.08 -8.56
C GLU A 97 -9.76 -11.97 -8.05
N VAL A 98 -10.00 -10.97 -8.90
CA VAL A 98 -11.05 -10.02 -8.65
C VAL A 98 -12.28 -10.91 -8.63
N LEU A 99 -12.85 -11.14 -7.45
CA LEU A 99 -14.20 -11.63 -7.36
C LEU A 99 -15.02 -10.50 -7.94
N VAL A 100 -15.23 -10.63 -9.24
CA VAL A 100 -16.07 -9.74 -10.01
C VAL A 100 -17.44 -9.99 -9.42
N ASP A 101 -17.88 -9.08 -8.55
CA ASP A 101 -19.25 -9.11 -8.09
C ASP A 101 -20.10 -8.86 -9.34
N GLU A 102 -20.78 -9.91 -9.81
CA GLU A 102 -21.56 -9.85 -11.05
C GLU A 102 -22.60 -8.73 -10.99
N ASP A 103 -23.12 -8.44 -9.78
CA ASP A 103 -24.08 -7.37 -9.57
C ASP A 103 -23.42 -6.00 -9.78
N VAL A 104 -22.22 -5.79 -9.25
CA VAL A 104 -21.46 -4.53 -9.43
C VAL A 104 -21.02 -4.33 -10.88
N MET A 105 -20.61 -5.40 -11.57
CA MET A 105 -20.27 -5.30 -12.99
C MET A 105 -21.47 -5.06 -13.88
N SER A 106 -22.62 -5.66 -13.55
CA SER A 106 -23.87 -5.40 -14.23
C SER A 106 -24.29 -3.93 -14.07
N GLU A 107 -24.19 -3.39 -12.85
CA GLU A 107 -24.45 -1.98 -12.59
C GLU A 107 -23.51 -1.04 -13.35
N LEU A 108 -22.19 -1.30 -13.33
CA LEU A 108 -21.20 -0.51 -14.07
C LEU A 108 -21.42 -0.57 -15.59
N SER A 109 -21.75 -1.76 -16.12
CA SER A 109 -22.06 -1.94 -17.54
C SER A 109 -23.34 -1.18 -17.94
N SER A 110 -24.36 -1.21 -17.08
CA SER A 110 -25.58 -0.44 -17.28
C SER A 110 -25.31 1.06 -17.26
N LEU A 111 -24.48 1.53 -16.33
CA LEU A 111 -24.09 2.94 -16.21
C LEU A 111 -23.32 3.43 -17.45
N LEU A 112 -22.38 2.61 -17.95
CA LEU A 112 -21.63 2.88 -19.19
C LEU A 112 -22.56 2.97 -20.40
N LEU A 113 -23.54 2.07 -20.51
CA LEU A 113 -24.52 2.07 -21.60
C LEU A 113 -25.40 3.32 -21.58
N HIS A 114 -25.85 3.76 -20.39
CA HIS A 114 -26.60 5.01 -20.24
C HIS A 114 -25.75 6.23 -20.57
N PHE A 115 -24.48 6.25 -20.13
CA PHE A 115 -23.56 7.35 -20.42
C PHE A 115 -23.27 7.46 -21.93
N ALA A 116 -23.05 6.33 -22.60
CA ALA A 116 -22.89 6.26 -24.06
C ALA A 116 -24.12 6.80 -24.79
N ALA A 117 -25.32 6.37 -24.38
CA ALA A 117 -26.57 6.83 -24.96
C ALA A 117 -26.82 8.34 -24.75
N ALA A 118 -26.36 8.90 -23.62
CA ALA A 118 -26.53 10.31 -23.29
C ALA A 118 -25.53 11.25 -23.97
N THR A 119 -24.42 10.73 -24.51
CA THR A 119 -23.31 11.56 -24.98
C THR A 119 -23.14 11.59 -26.50
N GLU A 120 -23.95 10.86 -27.27
CA GLU A 120 -23.75 10.64 -28.73
C GLU A 120 -22.31 10.18 -29.07
N ILE A 121 -21.55 9.67 -28.09
CA ILE A 121 -20.21 9.15 -28.29
C ILE A 121 -20.36 7.73 -28.83
N GLU A 122 -19.90 7.53 -30.07
CA GLU A 122 -19.76 6.19 -30.64
C GLU A 122 -18.80 5.39 -29.75
N THR A 123 -19.33 4.41 -29.03
CA THR A 123 -18.54 3.61 -28.09
C THR A 123 -17.63 2.69 -28.86
N CYS A 124 -16.33 2.97 -28.81
CA CYS A 124 -15.28 2.11 -29.31
C CYS A 124 -15.33 0.76 -28.60
N THR A 125 -15.51 -0.33 -29.35
CA THR A 125 -15.46 -1.67 -28.77
C THR A 125 -14.01 -2.03 -28.41
N ALA A 126 -13.82 -2.99 -27.51
CA ALA A 126 -12.46 -3.44 -27.17
C ALA A 126 -11.66 -3.93 -28.40
N GLU A 127 -12.36 -4.40 -29.43
CA GLU A 127 -11.77 -4.90 -30.69
C GLU A 127 -11.26 -3.76 -31.59
N ASP A 128 -11.91 -2.59 -31.54
CA ASP A 128 -11.52 -1.40 -32.30
C ASP A 128 -10.22 -0.76 -31.75
N LEU A 129 -9.95 -0.88 -30.45
CA LEU A 129 -8.70 -0.41 -29.83
C LEU A 129 -7.49 -1.29 -30.14
N VAL A 130 -7.73 -2.58 -30.44
CA VAL A 130 -6.66 -3.53 -30.80
C VAL A 130 -6.31 -3.43 -32.27
N ASN A 131 -7.28 -3.08 -33.12
CA ASN A 131 -7.09 -2.88 -34.56
C ASN A 131 -6.98 -1.39 -34.93
N ILE A 132 -5.99 -0.70 -34.38
CA ILE A 132 -5.65 0.66 -34.85
C ILE A 132 -5.12 0.53 -36.29
N PRO A 133 -5.78 1.11 -37.30
CA PRO A 133 -5.27 1.05 -38.67
C PRO A 133 -3.90 1.74 -38.72
N ALA A 134 -2.89 1.04 -39.25
CA ALA A 134 -1.57 1.62 -39.45
C ALA A 134 -1.70 2.86 -40.35
N GLU A 135 -1.30 4.02 -39.83
CA GLU A 135 -1.34 5.30 -40.52
C GLU A 135 -0.69 5.22 -41.91
N ARG A 136 -1.30 5.88 -42.88
CA ARG A 136 -0.81 6.03 -44.26
C ARG A 136 -0.28 7.44 -44.47
#